data_AF-A0A8J8G3K1-F1
#
_entry.id   AF-A0A8J8G3K1-F1
#
_cell.length_a   1.000
_cell.length_b   1.000
_cell.length_c   1.000
_cell.angle_alpha   90.00
_cell.angle_beta   90.00
_cell.angle_gamma   90.00
#
_symmetry.space_group_name_H-M   'P 1'
#
loop_
_entity.id
_entity.type
_entity.pdbx_description
1 polymer ?
#
loop_
_entity_poly.entity_id
_entity_poly.type
_entity_poly.pdbx_seq_one_letter_code
_entity_poly.pdbx_strand_id
1 'polypeptide(L)'
;MYRKITKAGPATHTISLPPKWIKKNNLEPGVEIRLDEIDNNLLLSVADLGCDVIKRIPYDEVLLEYMIEKLYCESTLQIVIYSDYEIIDIDFIYNIIKKFVGLKIIEQSDNKVILKQILEPSSTSPKAILKRVYLLLEDSLKQNPPQFRDLQEVLVLSSIQNLNKLEHEKLLMIYESLMLLDKPIFDEMYSYFGSIFSLICKQKIHFSKNRINELNILFENCENYFKIYSKKESIKVINKFYLCVELCKKLHEIIIMNQSIDVLDKIEMSDEFDNKKYLVGVCLKNQSNKYWEKYVKSSIVDSSSLVKDTKFIFKSPFTYPDISAQEKILLEFIECGVDVIVLAPNHPTKLNDVLEKVVGLGIKLVIIDTEVEYEKDNEIKHYYIGSDNYLGGTLTAQKLNNILGKTSNVLVVEGQSEGNFHDRVKGFKVNFDCGNVDVICCDFQQSVAYKKTLKFLKDKKNSVSAIYSTSDNMTLGVLQALDEIGLCVPVCSYDATKEVRMLIKSGKIISSIDNKPVVLGSLAVDVVSKLLIGKEVSKRTVYDVELVD
;
A
#
# COMPACT_ATOMS: atom_id res chain seq x y z
N MET A 1 15.88 39.08 -21.46
CA MET A 1 15.05 40.03 -22.26
C MET A 1 14.00 40.58 -21.32
N TYR A 2 13.91 41.90 -21.17
CA TYR A 2 12.94 42.51 -20.24
C TYR A 2 11.63 42.86 -20.95
N ARG A 3 10.51 42.68 -20.26
CA ARG A 3 9.15 42.97 -20.74
C ARG A 3 8.38 43.72 -19.68
N LYS A 4 7.59 44.71 -20.10
CA LYS A 4 6.75 45.49 -19.19
C LYS A 4 5.43 44.77 -18.98
N ILE A 5 4.93 44.81 -17.75
CA ILE A 5 3.57 44.42 -17.41
C ILE A 5 2.67 45.61 -17.71
N THR A 6 1.59 45.37 -18.45
CA THR A 6 0.56 46.36 -18.79
C THR A 6 -0.74 46.01 -18.10
N LYS A 7 -1.48 47.02 -17.64
CA LYS A 7 -2.78 46.81 -17.00
C LYS A 7 -3.88 46.86 -18.05
N ALA A 8 -4.67 45.79 -18.16
CA ALA A 8 -5.81 45.68 -19.07
C ALA A 8 -7.10 45.60 -18.24
N GLY A 9 -7.74 46.74 -17.99
CA GLY A 9 -8.94 46.81 -17.14
C GLY A 9 -8.62 46.91 -15.64
N PRO A 10 -9.63 46.80 -14.75
CA PRO A 10 -9.47 47.14 -13.34
C PRO A 10 -8.59 46.15 -12.55
N ALA A 11 -8.61 44.85 -12.90
CA ALA A 11 -7.94 43.79 -12.15
C ALA A 11 -6.93 42.95 -12.96
N THR A 12 -6.88 43.07 -14.28
CA THR A 12 -6.06 42.19 -15.12
C THR A 12 -4.75 42.85 -15.52
N HIS A 13 -3.65 42.11 -15.35
CA HIS A 13 -2.32 42.51 -15.80
C HIS A 13 -1.86 41.54 -16.91
N THR A 14 -1.24 42.08 -17.94
CA THR A 14 -0.79 41.35 -19.12
C THR A 14 0.70 41.57 -19.36
N ILE A 15 1.41 40.53 -19.80
CA ILE A 15 2.82 40.60 -20.19
C ILE A 15 2.99 39.92 -21.55
N SER A 16 3.77 40.51 -22.45
CA SER A 16 3.98 39.94 -23.79
C SER A 16 5.08 38.86 -23.77
N LEU A 17 4.76 37.69 -24.34
CA LEU A 17 5.72 36.59 -24.48
C LEU A 17 6.66 36.82 -25.68
N PRO A 18 7.93 36.33 -25.65
CA PRO A 18 8.86 36.52 -26.76
C PRO A 18 8.39 35.83 -28.06
N PRO A 19 8.33 36.52 -29.21
CA PRO A 19 7.84 35.94 -30.46
C PRO A 19 8.60 34.71 -30.94
N LYS A 20 9.93 34.67 -30.71
CA LYS A 20 10.76 33.50 -31.02
C LYS A 20 10.40 32.28 -30.18
N TRP A 21 9.99 32.49 -28.92
CA TRP A 21 9.58 31.41 -28.02
C TRP A 21 8.18 30.89 -28.39
N ILE A 22 7.24 31.79 -28.72
CA ILE A 22 5.92 31.43 -29.25
C ILE A 22 6.06 30.56 -30.51
N LYS A 23 6.87 31.01 -31.48
CA LYS A 23 7.09 30.28 -32.74
C LYS A 23 7.80 28.95 -32.53
N LYS A 24 8.75 28.87 -31.60
CA LYS A 24 9.47 27.61 -31.28
C LYS A 24 8.54 26.55 -30.68
N ASN A 25 7.51 26.97 -29.95
CA ASN A 25 6.58 26.06 -29.27
C ASN A 25 5.20 25.99 -29.95
N ASN A 26 5.04 26.48 -31.18
CA ASN A 26 3.80 26.44 -31.97
C ASN A 26 2.54 26.93 -31.24
N LEU A 27 2.66 28.02 -30.49
CA LEU A 27 1.54 28.55 -29.71
C LEU A 27 0.70 29.52 -30.54
N GLU A 28 -0.61 29.28 -30.58
CA GLU A 28 -1.60 30.17 -31.20
C GLU A 28 -2.41 30.94 -30.14
N PRO A 29 -3.05 32.06 -30.49
CA PRO A 29 -3.94 32.78 -29.56
C PRO A 29 -5.04 31.86 -29.02
N GLY A 30 -5.16 31.75 -27.70
CA GLY A 30 -6.16 30.91 -27.02
C GLY A 30 -5.61 29.61 -26.43
N VAL A 31 -4.35 29.25 -26.71
CA VAL A 31 -3.68 28.10 -26.07
C VAL A 31 -3.44 28.35 -24.58
N GLU A 32 -3.81 27.38 -23.75
CA GLU A 32 -3.55 27.42 -22.30
C GLU A 32 -2.06 27.15 -22.00
N ILE A 33 -1.49 27.97 -21.14
CA ILE A 33 -0.09 27.89 -20.70
C ILE A 33 -0.08 27.76 -19.19
N ARG A 34 0.71 26.83 -18.67
CA ARG A 34 0.86 26.65 -17.23
C ARG A 34 1.86 27.67 -16.68
N LEU A 35 1.51 28.28 -15.55
CA LEU A 35 2.32 29.23 -14.80
C LEU A 35 2.54 28.66 -13.40
N ASP A 36 3.80 28.40 -13.06
CA ASP A 36 4.20 27.99 -11.71
C ASP A 36 5.03 29.11 -11.06
N GLU A 37 4.70 29.49 -9.82
CA GLU A 37 5.45 30.46 -9.04
C GLU A 37 6.47 29.73 -8.16
N ILE A 38 7.76 30.02 -8.35
CA ILE A 38 8.87 29.40 -7.62
C ILE A 38 9.76 30.53 -7.09
N ASP A 39 9.77 30.66 -5.77
CA ASP A 39 10.37 31.78 -5.04
C ASP A 39 9.83 33.14 -5.52
N ASN A 40 10.67 33.94 -6.19
CA ASN A 40 10.31 35.24 -6.78
C ASN A 40 10.25 35.17 -8.33
N ASN A 41 10.19 33.97 -8.91
CA ASN A 41 10.18 33.77 -10.36
C ASN A 41 8.87 33.11 -10.82
N LEU A 42 8.41 33.47 -12.02
CA LEU A 42 7.32 32.79 -12.72
C LEU A 42 7.91 31.90 -13.82
N LEU A 43 7.66 30.60 -13.73
CA LEU A 43 8.01 29.62 -14.75
C LEU A 43 6.80 29.39 -15.67
N LEU A 44 6.97 29.65 -16.97
CA LEU A 44 5.96 29.35 -17.98
C LEU A 44 6.30 28.03 -18.69
N SER A 45 5.34 27.13 -18.75
CA SER A 45 5.43 25.88 -19.52
C SER A 45 4.20 25.70 -20.39
N VAL A 46 4.40 25.16 -21.60
CA VAL A 46 3.28 24.82 -22.48
C VAL A 46 2.58 23.61 -21.88
N ALA A 47 1.27 23.69 -21.66
CA ALA A 47 0.49 22.51 -21.27
C ALA A 47 0.65 21.46 -22.38
N ASP A 48 1.00 20.21 -22.02
CA ASP A 48 1.39 19.15 -22.97
C ASP A 48 0.39 19.00 -24.14
N LEU A 49 0.68 19.66 -25.26
CA LEU A 49 0.04 19.42 -26.55
C LEU A 49 0.78 18.23 -27.18
N GLY A 50 0.16 17.05 -27.10
CA GLY A 50 0.67 15.82 -27.69
C GLY A 50 1.00 15.99 -29.18
N CYS A 51 2.18 15.56 -29.59
CA CYS A 51 2.55 15.51 -30.99
C CYS A 51 1.90 14.26 -31.63
N ASP A 52 1.07 14.44 -32.66
CA ASP A 52 0.49 13.36 -33.47
C ASP A 52 1.58 12.53 -34.17
N VAL A 53 2.01 11.42 -33.56
CA VAL A 53 2.94 10.47 -34.18
C VAL A 53 2.14 9.53 -35.10
N ILE A 54 2.24 9.74 -36.42
CA ILE A 54 1.68 8.83 -37.44
C ILE A 54 2.74 7.78 -37.82
N LYS A 55 2.40 6.49 -37.78
CA LYS A 55 3.30 5.39 -38.19
C LYS A 55 2.67 4.54 -39.29
N ARG A 56 3.49 4.07 -40.23
CA ARG A 56 3.06 3.22 -41.35
C ARG A 56 3.65 1.83 -41.21
N ILE A 57 2.84 0.80 -41.45
CA ILE A 57 3.26 -0.61 -41.41
C ILE A 57 2.68 -1.38 -42.61
N PRO A 58 3.39 -2.38 -43.13
CA PRO A 58 2.86 -3.25 -44.17
C PRO A 58 1.77 -4.18 -43.62
N TYR A 59 0.80 -4.54 -44.46
CA TYR A 59 -0.16 -5.61 -44.17
C TYR A 59 0.55 -6.96 -44.27
N ASP A 60 0.56 -7.71 -43.17
CA ASP A 60 1.18 -9.03 -43.05
C ASP A 60 0.36 -9.84 -42.04
N GLU A 61 -0.43 -10.81 -42.51
CA GLU A 61 -1.37 -11.54 -41.64
C GLU A 61 -0.71 -12.20 -40.40
N VAL A 62 0.58 -12.51 -40.47
CA VAL A 62 1.30 -13.17 -39.38
C VAL A 62 1.79 -12.15 -38.34
N LEU A 63 2.32 -11.01 -38.79
CA LEU A 63 2.97 -10.04 -37.92
C LEU A 63 2.09 -8.82 -37.59
N LEU A 64 0.96 -8.65 -38.27
CA LEU A 64 0.16 -7.43 -38.18
C LEU A 64 -0.37 -7.16 -36.78
N GLU A 65 -0.85 -8.19 -36.07
CA GLU A 65 -1.30 -8.05 -34.70
C GLU A 65 -0.17 -7.55 -33.78
N TYR A 66 1.00 -8.18 -33.86
CA TYR A 66 2.18 -7.79 -33.09
C TYR A 66 2.65 -6.36 -33.42
N MET A 67 2.64 -5.98 -34.71
CA MET A 67 3.04 -4.64 -35.13
C MET A 67 2.06 -3.57 -34.65
N ILE A 68 0.75 -3.83 -34.71
CA ILE A 68 -0.28 -2.94 -34.16
C ILE A 68 -0.12 -2.83 -32.65
N GLU A 69 0.03 -3.94 -31.93
CA GLU A 69 0.24 -3.96 -30.48
C GLU A 69 1.48 -3.14 -30.08
N LYS A 70 2.59 -3.32 -30.79
CA LYS A 70 3.83 -2.57 -30.54
C LYS A 70 3.65 -1.07 -30.74
N LEU A 71 3.05 -0.66 -31.85
CA LEU A 71 2.84 0.76 -32.16
C LEU A 71 1.83 1.41 -31.24
N TYR A 72 0.78 0.67 -30.90
CA TYR A 72 -0.14 1.02 -29.84
C TYR A 72 0.66 1.27 -28.56
N CYS A 73 1.59 0.36 -28.17
CA CYS A 73 2.48 0.48 -27.00
C CYS A 73 3.49 1.63 -27.01
N GLU A 74 3.63 2.30 -28.14
CA GLU A 74 4.43 3.51 -28.29
C GLU A 74 3.58 4.79 -28.20
N SER A 75 2.29 4.69 -27.85
CA SER A 75 1.32 5.79 -27.84
C SER A 75 1.14 6.44 -29.21
N THR A 76 1.25 5.66 -30.28
CA THR A 76 1.04 6.13 -31.66
C THR A 76 -0.43 6.51 -31.85
N LEU A 77 -0.71 7.75 -32.24
CA LEU A 77 -2.09 8.26 -32.39
C LEU A 77 -2.76 7.77 -33.68
N GLN A 78 -1.97 7.45 -34.71
CA GLN A 78 -2.49 6.97 -35.98
C GLN A 78 -1.55 5.95 -36.63
N ILE A 79 -2.11 4.80 -37.02
CA ILE A 79 -1.41 3.70 -37.70
C ILE A 79 -2.00 3.57 -39.09
N VAL A 80 -1.15 3.60 -40.12
CA VAL A 80 -1.54 3.35 -41.51
C VAL A 80 -1.02 1.99 -41.93
N ILE A 81 -1.93 1.07 -42.18
CA ILE A 81 -1.65 -0.26 -42.72
C ILE A 81 -1.80 -0.17 -44.23
N TYR A 82 -0.82 -0.64 -44.99
CA TYR A 82 -0.85 -0.62 -46.45
C TYR A 82 -0.37 -1.95 -47.04
N SER A 83 -0.92 -2.33 -48.19
CA SER A 83 -0.45 -3.46 -49.00
C SER A 83 -0.16 -2.98 -50.41
N ASP A 84 0.96 -3.40 -50.97
CA ASP A 84 1.34 -3.05 -52.35
C ASP A 84 0.82 -4.08 -53.37
N TYR A 85 0.37 -5.25 -52.92
CA TYR A 85 0.13 -6.42 -53.79
C TYR A 85 -1.18 -7.18 -53.52
N GLU A 86 -1.84 -6.96 -52.37
CA GLU A 86 -2.96 -7.77 -51.91
C GLU A 86 -4.13 -6.92 -51.38
N ILE A 87 -5.34 -7.46 -51.49
CA ILE A 87 -6.53 -6.88 -50.87
C ILE A 87 -6.44 -7.17 -49.37
N ILE A 88 -6.56 -6.12 -48.57
CA ILE A 88 -6.51 -6.21 -47.12
C ILE A 88 -7.81 -6.85 -46.60
N ASP A 89 -7.70 -7.97 -45.88
CA ASP A 89 -8.83 -8.55 -45.16
C ASP A 89 -9.21 -7.62 -43.99
N ILE A 90 -10.31 -6.90 -44.17
CA ILE A 90 -10.78 -5.94 -43.20
C ILE A 90 -11.43 -6.60 -41.99
N ASP A 91 -12.04 -7.77 -42.15
CA ASP A 91 -12.65 -8.51 -41.04
C ASP A 91 -11.56 -9.05 -40.11
N PHE A 92 -10.43 -9.48 -40.70
CA PHE A 92 -9.23 -9.82 -39.95
C PHE A 92 -8.72 -8.63 -39.14
N ILE A 93 -8.59 -7.43 -39.75
CA ILE A 93 -8.19 -6.23 -39.02
C ILE A 93 -9.24 -5.84 -37.97
N TYR A 94 -10.53 -5.93 -38.27
CA TYR A 94 -11.59 -5.64 -37.30
C TYR A 94 -11.51 -6.54 -36.07
N ASN A 95 -11.21 -7.82 -36.27
CA ASN A 95 -11.04 -8.78 -35.18
C ASN A 95 -9.77 -8.50 -34.36
N ILE A 96 -8.70 -8.03 -35.00
CA ILE A 96 -7.50 -7.55 -34.30
C ILE A 96 -7.82 -6.27 -33.52
N ILE A 97 -8.43 -5.25 -34.11
CA ILE A 97 -8.60 -3.95 -33.43
C ILE A 97 -9.66 -3.96 -32.32
N LYS A 98 -10.61 -4.90 -32.34
CA LYS A 98 -11.51 -5.15 -31.20
C LYS A 98 -10.73 -5.42 -29.91
N LYS A 99 -9.47 -5.85 -30.06
CA LYS A 99 -8.53 -6.08 -28.98
C LYS A 99 -7.93 -4.79 -28.41
N PHE A 100 -8.09 -3.64 -29.05
CA PHE A 100 -7.41 -2.40 -28.64
C PHE A 100 -8.42 -1.30 -28.27
N VAL A 101 -8.33 -0.79 -27.04
CA VAL A 101 -9.25 0.22 -26.49
C VAL A 101 -9.05 1.58 -27.16
N GLY A 102 -10.09 2.07 -27.84
CA GLY A 102 -10.07 3.41 -28.46
C GLY A 102 -9.48 3.45 -29.87
N LEU A 103 -8.95 2.33 -30.38
CA LEU A 103 -8.41 2.23 -31.72
C LEU A 103 -9.56 1.92 -32.69
N LYS A 104 -9.75 2.76 -33.71
CA LYS A 104 -10.82 2.56 -34.70
C LYS A 104 -10.30 2.72 -36.11
N ILE A 105 -10.88 1.96 -37.03
CA ILE A 105 -10.76 2.24 -38.46
C ILE A 105 -11.48 3.55 -38.76
N ILE A 106 -10.75 4.50 -39.33
CA ILE A 106 -11.30 5.79 -39.79
C ILE A 106 -11.33 5.90 -41.30
N GLU A 107 -10.49 5.14 -42.00
CA GLU A 107 -10.44 5.09 -43.46
C GLU A 107 -10.11 3.65 -43.89
N GLN A 108 -10.78 3.16 -44.92
CA GLN A 108 -10.54 1.86 -45.51
C GLN A 108 -10.65 1.93 -47.03
N SER A 109 -9.71 1.28 -47.72
CA SER A 109 -9.72 0.97 -49.14
C SER A 109 -9.05 -0.39 -49.36
N ASP A 110 -9.15 -0.93 -50.57
CA ASP A 110 -8.70 -2.30 -50.88
C ASP A 110 -7.25 -2.59 -50.46
N ASN A 111 -6.38 -1.59 -50.51
CA ASN A 111 -4.96 -1.74 -50.21
C ASN A 111 -4.45 -0.86 -49.06
N LYS A 112 -5.34 -0.22 -48.29
CA LYS A 112 -4.97 0.68 -47.20
C LYS A 112 -6.05 0.79 -46.13
N VAL A 113 -5.64 0.69 -44.87
CA VAL A 113 -6.50 0.89 -43.71
C VAL A 113 -5.83 1.86 -42.73
N ILE A 114 -6.56 2.88 -42.29
CA ILE A 114 -6.08 3.81 -41.28
C ILE A 114 -6.79 3.55 -39.96
N LEU A 115 -5.99 3.22 -38.95
CA LEU A 115 -6.41 3.13 -37.56
C LEU A 115 -6.07 4.43 -36.84
N LYS A 116 -7.04 5.00 -36.12
CA LYS A 116 -6.82 6.16 -35.26
C LYS A 116 -7.20 5.82 -33.83
N GLN A 117 -6.33 6.22 -32.91
CA GLN A 117 -6.64 6.19 -31.50
C GLN A 117 -7.49 7.41 -31.16
N ILE A 118 -8.78 7.17 -30.91
CA ILE A 118 -9.77 8.22 -30.63
C ILE A 118 -9.76 8.61 -29.14
N LEU A 119 -9.25 7.73 -28.28
CA LEU A 119 -9.09 7.99 -26.86
C LEU A 119 -7.65 8.37 -26.58
N GLU A 120 -7.40 9.67 -26.42
CA GLU A 120 -6.14 10.15 -25.87
C GLU A 120 -6.11 9.85 -24.36
N PRO A 121 -5.12 9.08 -23.87
CA PRO A 121 -5.06 8.70 -22.47
C PRO A 121 -4.88 9.90 -21.52
N SER A 122 -4.33 11.01 -22.03
CA SER A 122 -4.10 12.26 -21.29
C SER A 122 -5.35 13.11 -21.06
N SER A 123 -6.42 12.91 -21.84
CA SER A 123 -7.64 13.75 -21.79
C SER A 123 -8.91 12.97 -21.40
N THR A 124 -8.82 11.65 -21.29
CA THR A 124 -9.98 10.80 -20.96
C THR A 124 -9.93 10.36 -19.49
N SER A 125 -10.96 10.71 -18.72
CA SER A 125 -11.01 10.32 -17.31
C SER A 125 -11.05 8.78 -17.14
N PRO A 126 -10.37 8.22 -16.13
CA PRO A 126 -10.42 6.77 -15.82
C PRO A 126 -11.85 6.21 -15.75
N LYS A 127 -12.79 7.04 -15.26
CA LYS A 127 -14.24 6.77 -15.20
C LYS A 127 -14.88 6.55 -16.57
N ALA A 128 -14.51 7.32 -17.59
CA ALA A 128 -15.04 7.16 -18.94
C ALA A 128 -14.52 5.89 -19.63
N ILE A 129 -13.29 5.49 -19.33
CA ILE A 129 -12.66 4.26 -19.84
C ILE A 129 -13.36 3.03 -19.22
N LEU A 130 -13.50 2.99 -17.90
CA LEU A 130 -14.17 1.90 -17.18
C LEU A 130 -15.64 1.73 -17.61
N LYS A 131 -16.38 2.84 -17.74
CA LYS A 131 -17.77 2.83 -18.21
C LYS A 131 -17.93 2.23 -19.60
N ARG A 132 -16.94 2.44 -20.49
CA ARG A 132 -17.01 1.91 -21.86
C ARG A 132 -16.65 0.44 -21.94
N VAL A 133 -15.69 -0.01 -21.12
CA VAL A 133 -15.37 -1.45 -20.96
C VAL A 133 -16.59 -2.22 -20.45
N TYR A 134 -17.29 -1.67 -19.45
CA TYR A 134 -18.54 -2.24 -18.96
C TYR A 134 -19.63 -2.33 -20.03
N LEU A 135 -19.86 -1.26 -20.81
CA LEU A 135 -20.89 -1.26 -21.85
C LEU A 135 -20.62 -2.28 -22.97
N LEU A 136 -19.34 -2.52 -23.31
CA LEU A 136 -18.95 -3.52 -24.30
C LEU A 136 -19.16 -4.96 -23.81
N LEU A 137 -18.86 -5.20 -22.52
CA LEU A 137 -19.14 -6.47 -21.85
C LEU A 137 -20.64 -6.73 -21.75
N GLU A 138 -21.41 -5.70 -21.38
CA GLU A 138 -22.87 -5.77 -21.26
C GLU A 138 -23.54 -6.04 -22.61
N ASP A 139 -23.13 -5.37 -23.69
CA ASP A 139 -23.68 -5.56 -25.03
C ASP A 139 -23.38 -6.97 -25.57
N SER A 140 -22.17 -7.48 -25.32
CA SER A 140 -21.78 -8.86 -25.67
C SER A 140 -22.59 -9.93 -24.92
N LEU A 141 -23.00 -9.65 -23.68
CA LEU A 141 -23.83 -10.54 -22.88
C LEU A 141 -25.30 -10.52 -23.34
N LYS A 142 -25.81 -9.36 -23.77
CA LYS A 142 -27.20 -9.19 -24.24
C LYS A 142 -27.48 -9.88 -25.58
N GLN A 143 -26.49 -9.95 -26.46
CA GLN A 143 -26.69 -10.47 -27.81
C GLN A 143 -26.79 -12.02 -27.88
N ASN A 144 -26.45 -12.78 -26.83
CA ASN A 144 -26.49 -14.26 -26.84
C ASN A 144 -26.76 -14.91 -25.46
N PRO A 145 -28.04 -15.03 -25.00
CA PRO A 145 -28.42 -15.53 -23.67
C PRO A 145 -28.50 -17.09 -23.58
N PRO A 146 -28.04 -17.74 -22.49
CA PRO A 146 -28.10 -19.21 -22.31
C PRO A 146 -29.40 -19.71 -21.63
N GLN A 147 -29.86 -20.92 -21.98
CA GLN A 147 -31.09 -21.57 -21.48
C GLN A 147 -30.83 -22.55 -20.30
N PHE A 148 -31.85 -22.69 -19.43
CA PHE A 148 -31.82 -23.17 -18.03
C PHE A 148 -32.09 -24.67 -17.79
N ARG A 149 -31.87 -25.15 -16.54
CA ARG A 149 -32.85 -25.96 -15.76
C ARG A 149 -32.58 -25.92 -14.23
N ASP A 150 -33.68 -25.76 -13.50
CA ASP A 150 -33.91 -25.83 -12.04
C ASP A 150 -33.32 -24.77 -11.08
N LEU A 151 -34.21 -24.31 -10.19
CA LEU A 151 -34.17 -23.01 -9.50
C LEU A 151 -34.20 -23.14 -7.97
N GLN A 152 -34.16 -24.35 -7.42
CA GLN A 152 -34.38 -24.57 -5.99
C GLN A 152 -33.11 -24.61 -5.11
N GLU A 153 -31.90 -24.60 -5.68
CA GLU A 153 -30.67 -24.62 -4.86
C GLU A 153 -30.01 -23.24 -4.66
N VAL A 154 -30.55 -22.15 -5.22
CA VAL A 154 -29.89 -20.82 -5.18
C VAL A 154 -30.61 -19.78 -4.30
N LEU A 155 -31.67 -20.16 -3.59
CA LEU A 155 -32.31 -19.27 -2.61
C LEU A 155 -31.67 -19.31 -1.21
N VAL A 156 -30.44 -19.81 -1.10
CA VAL A 156 -29.67 -19.87 0.14
C VAL A 156 -28.24 -19.35 -0.09
N LEU A 157 -28.10 -18.05 -0.37
CA LEU A 157 -26.79 -17.35 -0.40
C LEU A 157 -26.65 -16.33 0.75
N SER A 158 -27.55 -16.40 1.74
CA SER A 158 -27.38 -15.79 3.07
C SER A 158 -26.72 -16.74 4.07
N SER A 159 -26.29 -17.92 3.65
CA SER A 159 -25.67 -18.94 4.50
C SER A 159 -24.64 -19.73 3.71
N ILE A 160 -23.46 -19.15 3.49
CA ILE A 160 -22.27 -19.90 3.06
C ILE A 160 -21.37 -20.07 4.30
N GLN A 161 -21.64 -21.13 5.07
CA GLN A 161 -20.76 -21.63 6.13
C GLN A 161 -19.84 -22.76 5.65
N ASN A 162 -19.87 -23.15 4.37
CA ASN A 162 -19.14 -24.31 3.85
C ASN A 162 -18.16 -23.96 2.71
N LEU A 163 -17.36 -22.91 2.85
CA LEU A 163 -16.13 -22.77 2.05
C LEU A 163 -14.97 -23.32 2.87
N ASN A 164 -14.14 -24.18 2.27
CA ASN A 164 -12.98 -24.68 2.98
C ASN A 164 -12.00 -23.52 3.24
N LYS A 165 -11.15 -23.66 4.27
CA LYS A 165 -10.27 -22.60 4.77
C LYS A 165 -9.39 -21.97 3.65
N LEU A 166 -8.97 -22.78 2.69
CA LEU A 166 -8.12 -22.34 1.57
C LEU A 166 -8.89 -21.48 0.55
N GLU A 167 -10.18 -21.75 0.33
CA GLU A 167 -11.04 -20.95 -0.55
C GLU A 167 -11.44 -19.63 0.09
N HIS A 168 -11.69 -19.63 1.41
CA HIS A 168 -11.98 -18.41 2.16
C HIS A 168 -10.76 -17.48 2.26
N GLU A 169 -9.56 -18.02 2.51
CA GLU A 169 -8.30 -17.27 2.53
C GLU A 169 -7.97 -16.69 1.14
N LYS A 170 -8.22 -17.44 0.06
CA LYS A 170 -8.03 -16.94 -1.31
C LYS A 170 -9.02 -15.83 -1.67
N LEU A 171 -10.29 -15.94 -1.27
CA LEU A 171 -11.30 -14.88 -1.43
C LEU A 171 -11.02 -13.64 -0.59
N LEU A 172 -10.49 -13.80 0.63
CA LEU A 172 -10.02 -12.69 1.46
C LEU A 172 -8.82 -12.00 0.82
N MET A 173 -7.84 -12.75 0.32
CA MET A 173 -6.70 -12.18 -0.40
C MET A 173 -7.13 -11.41 -1.66
N ILE A 174 -8.17 -11.88 -2.36
CA ILE A 174 -8.78 -11.17 -3.50
C ILE A 174 -9.42 -9.86 -3.04
N TYR A 175 -10.20 -9.89 -1.96
CA TYR A 175 -10.88 -8.74 -1.38
C TYR A 175 -9.88 -7.68 -0.86
N GLU A 176 -8.84 -8.12 -0.15
CA GLU A 176 -7.73 -7.31 0.37
C GLU A 176 -6.90 -6.68 -0.76
N SER A 177 -6.69 -7.40 -1.87
CA SER A 177 -5.94 -6.90 -3.02
C SER A 177 -6.69 -5.82 -3.80
N LEU A 178 -8.02 -5.94 -3.89
CA LEU A 178 -8.87 -4.91 -4.52
C LEU A 178 -8.85 -3.62 -3.69
N MET A 179 -8.91 -3.71 -2.36
CA MET A 179 -8.92 -2.59 -1.40
C MET A 179 -7.67 -1.69 -1.44
N LEU A 180 -6.62 -2.07 -2.16
CA LEU A 180 -5.37 -1.31 -2.31
C LEU A 180 -5.43 -0.26 -3.44
N LEU A 181 -6.53 -0.16 -4.18
CA LEU A 181 -6.76 0.85 -5.22
C LEU A 181 -7.15 2.20 -4.59
N ASP A 182 -6.91 3.30 -5.31
CA ASP A 182 -7.32 4.63 -4.84
C ASP A 182 -8.85 4.66 -4.66
N LYS A 183 -9.35 5.16 -3.53
CA LYS A 183 -10.73 4.92 -3.04
C LYS A 183 -11.85 5.18 -4.07
N PRO A 184 -11.80 6.24 -4.91
CA PRO A 184 -12.81 6.48 -5.93
C PRO A 184 -12.76 5.48 -7.09
N ILE A 185 -11.56 5.00 -7.44
CA ILE A 185 -11.33 3.99 -8.48
C ILE A 185 -11.69 2.60 -7.94
N PHE A 186 -11.38 2.34 -6.67
CA PHE A 186 -11.82 1.15 -5.94
C PHE A 186 -13.36 1.08 -5.87
N ASP A 187 -14.03 2.15 -5.45
CA ASP A 187 -15.49 2.17 -5.31
C ASP A 187 -16.19 2.04 -6.68
N GLU A 188 -15.66 2.64 -7.75
CA GLU A 188 -16.18 2.47 -9.11
C GLU A 188 -15.88 1.08 -9.69
N MET A 189 -14.67 0.54 -9.52
CA MET A 189 -14.32 -0.81 -9.96
C MET A 189 -15.06 -1.88 -9.14
N TYR A 190 -15.22 -1.70 -7.83
CA TYR A 190 -16.01 -2.56 -6.95
C TYR A 190 -17.50 -2.51 -7.31
N SER A 191 -18.01 -1.34 -7.70
CA SER A 191 -19.37 -1.22 -8.23
C SER A 191 -19.52 -1.91 -9.60
N TYR A 192 -18.56 -1.77 -10.51
CA TYR A 192 -18.61 -2.39 -11.84
C TYR A 192 -18.35 -3.91 -11.81
N PHE A 193 -17.31 -4.37 -11.12
CA PHE A 193 -17.02 -5.79 -10.91
C PHE A 193 -18.01 -6.44 -9.96
N GLY A 194 -18.51 -5.71 -8.95
CA GLY A 194 -19.64 -6.15 -8.13
C GLY A 194 -20.93 -6.24 -8.92
N SER A 195 -21.13 -5.39 -9.94
CA SER A 195 -22.25 -5.50 -10.88
C SER A 195 -22.07 -6.64 -11.86
N ILE A 196 -20.86 -6.90 -12.37
CA ILE A 196 -20.54 -8.06 -13.23
C ILE A 196 -20.65 -9.36 -12.44
N PHE A 197 -20.13 -9.40 -11.22
CA PHE A 197 -20.24 -10.52 -10.28
C PHE A 197 -21.69 -10.71 -9.88
N SER A 198 -22.43 -9.64 -9.57
CA SER A 198 -23.88 -9.70 -9.35
C SER A 198 -24.64 -10.09 -10.61
N LEU A 199 -24.18 -9.80 -11.83
CA LEU A 199 -24.81 -10.25 -13.07
C LEU A 199 -24.56 -11.74 -13.28
N ILE A 200 -23.32 -12.21 -13.09
CA ILE A 200 -22.91 -13.62 -13.17
C ILE A 200 -23.70 -14.44 -12.12
N CYS A 201 -23.82 -13.92 -10.90
CA CYS A 201 -24.55 -14.56 -9.80
C CYS A 201 -26.08 -14.44 -9.93
N LYS A 202 -26.64 -13.34 -10.46
CA LYS A 202 -28.10 -13.18 -10.66
C LYS A 202 -28.62 -13.78 -11.97
N GLN A 203 -27.79 -13.91 -13.02
CA GLN A 203 -28.20 -14.42 -14.34
C GLN A 203 -27.77 -15.87 -14.63
N LYS A 204 -27.13 -16.58 -13.68
CA LYS A 204 -26.78 -18.01 -13.78
C LYS A 204 -26.07 -18.39 -15.10
N ILE A 205 -24.96 -17.72 -15.43
CA ILE A 205 -24.25 -17.90 -16.71
C ILE A 205 -23.13 -18.93 -16.60
N HIS A 206 -23.08 -19.90 -17.53
CA HIS A 206 -21.95 -20.82 -17.73
C HIS A 206 -21.19 -20.45 -19.02
N PHE A 207 -19.85 -20.37 -18.97
CA PHE A 207 -19.01 -20.05 -20.12
C PHE A 207 -18.50 -21.30 -20.85
N SER A 208 -18.60 -21.36 -22.18
CA SER A 208 -18.01 -22.43 -23.00
C SER A 208 -16.52 -22.18 -23.28
N LYS A 209 -15.77 -23.24 -23.64
CA LYS A 209 -14.31 -23.19 -23.87
C LYS A 209 -13.84 -22.16 -24.91
N ASN A 210 -14.65 -21.89 -25.95
CA ASN A 210 -14.34 -20.83 -26.93
C ASN A 210 -14.54 -19.41 -26.36
N ARG A 211 -15.54 -19.22 -25.48
CA ARG A 211 -15.81 -17.94 -24.79
C ARG A 211 -14.76 -17.57 -23.75
N ILE A 212 -14.06 -18.58 -23.23
CA ILE A 212 -12.91 -18.41 -22.33
C ILE A 212 -11.72 -17.79 -23.07
N ASN A 213 -11.50 -18.16 -24.34
CA ASN A 213 -10.46 -17.54 -25.17
C ASN A 213 -10.76 -16.07 -25.47
N GLU A 214 -12.02 -15.70 -25.73
CA GLU A 214 -12.41 -14.30 -25.97
C GLU A 214 -12.21 -13.41 -24.74
N LEU A 215 -12.51 -13.93 -23.55
CA LEU A 215 -12.25 -13.24 -22.28
C LEU A 215 -10.75 -13.12 -21.99
N ASN A 216 -9.97 -14.19 -22.23
CA ASN A 216 -8.51 -14.15 -22.07
C ASN A 216 -7.88 -13.11 -22.99
N ILE A 217 -8.31 -13.07 -24.26
CA ILE A 217 -7.92 -12.03 -25.21
C ILE A 217 -8.25 -10.65 -24.64
N LEU A 218 -9.48 -10.42 -24.16
CA LEU A 218 -9.90 -9.15 -23.56
C LEU A 218 -9.03 -8.72 -22.35
N PHE A 219 -8.56 -9.68 -21.54
CA PHE A 219 -7.67 -9.40 -20.40
C PHE A 219 -6.24 -9.09 -20.85
N GLU A 220 -5.71 -9.83 -21.81
CA GLU A 220 -4.40 -9.59 -22.45
C GLU A 220 -4.35 -8.20 -23.09
N ASN A 221 -5.46 -7.79 -23.68
CA ASN A 221 -5.69 -6.48 -24.29
C ASN A 221 -5.68 -5.33 -23.30
N CYS A 222 -6.30 -5.53 -22.14
CA CYS A 222 -6.22 -4.57 -21.04
C CYS A 222 -4.77 -4.45 -20.58
N GLU A 223 -4.07 -5.57 -20.40
CA GLU A 223 -2.65 -5.58 -20.00
C GLU A 223 -1.77 -4.81 -21.00
N ASN A 224 -2.01 -5.01 -22.30
CA ASN A 224 -1.28 -4.35 -23.37
C ASN A 224 -1.57 -2.85 -23.44
N TYR A 225 -2.82 -2.40 -23.28
CA TYR A 225 -3.17 -0.97 -23.20
C TYR A 225 -2.50 -0.24 -22.02
N PHE A 226 -2.31 -0.93 -20.90
CA PHE A 226 -1.69 -0.35 -19.72
C PHE A 226 -0.16 -0.35 -19.77
N LYS A 227 0.49 -1.31 -20.45
CA LYS A 227 1.93 -1.25 -20.75
C LYS A 227 2.30 0.04 -21.50
N ILE A 228 1.40 0.56 -22.32
CA ILE A 228 1.54 1.83 -23.05
C ILE A 228 1.49 3.02 -22.09
N TYR A 229 0.44 3.05 -21.26
CA TYR A 229 0.19 4.11 -20.29
C TYR A 229 1.34 4.23 -19.27
N SER A 230 1.94 3.09 -18.92
CA SER A 230 3.00 2.96 -17.91
C SER A 230 4.33 3.67 -18.23
N LYS A 231 4.59 4.04 -19.50
CA LYS A 231 5.81 4.76 -19.87
C LYS A 231 5.86 6.22 -19.38
N LYS A 232 4.73 6.79 -18.92
CA LYS A 232 4.66 8.22 -18.50
C LYS A 232 4.28 8.44 -17.02
N GLU A 233 3.84 7.43 -16.27
CA GLU A 233 3.47 7.58 -14.84
C GLU A 233 3.94 6.43 -13.92
N SER A 234 3.84 6.66 -12.62
CA SER A 234 4.56 5.94 -11.56
C SER A 234 4.31 4.42 -11.44
N ILE A 235 5.40 3.69 -11.17
CA ILE A 235 5.51 2.22 -10.93
C ILE A 235 4.47 1.61 -9.97
N LYS A 236 3.85 2.42 -9.10
CA LYS A 236 2.86 1.96 -8.10
C LYS A 236 1.50 1.59 -8.68
N VAL A 237 1.09 2.18 -9.80
CA VAL A 237 -0.19 1.87 -10.46
C VAL A 237 -0.08 0.57 -11.27
N ILE A 238 1.11 0.32 -11.85
CA ILE A 238 1.46 -0.85 -12.66
C ILE A 238 1.36 -2.15 -11.85
N ASN A 239 1.99 -2.21 -10.68
CA ASN A 239 2.03 -3.43 -9.86
C ASN A 239 0.65 -3.82 -9.29
N LYS A 240 -0.25 -2.84 -9.11
CA LYS A 240 -1.59 -3.08 -8.56
C LYS A 240 -2.57 -3.62 -9.60
N PHE A 241 -2.39 -3.26 -10.87
CA PHE A 241 -3.24 -3.77 -11.96
C PHE A 241 -2.81 -5.17 -12.43
N TYR A 242 -1.49 -5.44 -12.46
CA TYR A 242 -0.96 -6.78 -12.74
C TYR A 242 -1.45 -7.83 -11.73
N LEU A 243 -1.58 -7.41 -10.46
CA LEU A 243 -2.16 -8.22 -9.40
C LEU A 243 -3.64 -8.56 -9.68
N CYS A 244 -4.42 -7.62 -10.20
CA CYS A 244 -5.84 -7.84 -10.55
C CYS A 244 -6.03 -8.83 -11.71
N VAL A 245 -5.17 -8.79 -12.74
CA VAL A 245 -5.22 -9.74 -13.87
C VAL A 245 -4.88 -11.16 -13.41
N GLU A 246 -3.86 -11.31 -12.54
CA GLU A 246 -3.53 -12.60 -11.93
C GLU A 246 -4.62 -13.12 -10.98
N LEU A 247 -5.36 -12.23 -10.30
CA LEU A 247 -6.50 -12.60 -9.46
C LEU A 247 -7.68 -13.16 -10.27
N CYS A 248 -7.96 -12.60 -11.45
CA CYS A 248 -8.98 -13.14 -12.35
C CYS A 248 -8.61 -14.53 -12.89
N LYS A 249 -7.33 -14.77 -13.20
CA LYS A 249 -6.81 -16.09 -13.60
C LYS A 249 -6.91 -17.13 -12.47
N LYS A 250 -6.65 -16.74 -11.22
CA LYS A 250 -6.77 -17.63 -10.06
C LYS A 250 -8.21 -17.95 -9.66
N LEU A 251 -9.13 -16.98 -9.75
CA LEU A 251 -10.58 -17.22 -9.58
C LEU A 251 -11.10 -18.23 -10.60
N HIS A 252 -10.57 -18.19 -11.81
CA HIS A 252 -10.88 -19.14 -12.88
C HIS A 252 -10.45 -20.59 -12.55
N GLU A 253 -9.26 -20.79 -11.99
CA GLU A 253 -8.79 -22.12 -11.56
C GLU A 253 -9.69 -22.74 -10.47
N ILE A 254 -10.16 -21.91 -9.53
CA ILE A 254 -11.02 -22.34 -8.42
C ILE A 254 -12.41 -22.76 -8.93
N ILE A 255 -12.97 -22.03 -9.90
CA ILE A 255 -14.29 -22.33 -10.48
C ILE A 255 -14.27 -23.65 -11.28
N ILE A 256 -13.13 -23.98 -11.92
CA ILE A 256 -12.94 -25.26 -12.62
C ILE A 256 -12.83 -26.43 -11.62
N MET A 257 -12.19 -26.21 -10.46
CA MET A 257 -11.97 -27.25 -9.46
C MET A 257 -13.23 -27.63 -8.65
N ASN A 258 -14.22 -26.73 -8.54
CA ASN A 258 -15.45 -26.96 -7.76
C ASN A 258 -16.58 -27.71 -8.48
N GLN A 259 -16.28 -28.50 -9.51
CA GLN A 259 -17.24 -29.48 -10.08
C GLN A 259 -17.32 -30.79 -9.28
N SER A 260 -16.70 -30.87 -8.11
CA SER A 260 -16.68 -32.08 -7.29
C SER A 260 -16.51 -31.73 -5.82
N ILE A 261 -17.57 -31.87 -5.01
CA ILE A 261 -17.59 -32.45 -3.64
C ILE A 261 -18.87 -32.02 -2.92
N ASP A 262 -19.73 -33.01 -2.68
CA ASP A 262 -20.84 -33.01 -1.72
C ASP A 262 -20.33 -33.36 -0.29
N VAL A 263 -21.21 -33.16 0.69
CA VAL A 263 -21.25 -33.71 2.07
C VAL A 263 -20.65 -32.84 3.22
N LEU A 264 -21.51 -32.24 4.05
CA LEU A 264 -21.78 -32.64 5.47
C LEU A 264 -22.60 -31.59 6.25
N ASP A 265 -23.70 -32.07 6.85
CA ASP A 265 -24.62 -31.39 7.76
C ASP A 265 -24.19 -31.44 9.25
N LYS A 266 -24.77 -30.52 10.03
CA LYS A 266 -25.05 -30.50 11.49
C LYS A 266 -24.07 -29.77 12.42
N ILE A 267 -24.35 -28.48 12.67
CA ILE A 267 -24.26 -27.85 14.00
C ILE A 267 -25.45 -26.88 14.12
N GLU A 268 -26.37 -27.12 15.06
CA GLU A 268 -27.41 -26.16 15.46
C GLU A 268 -26.77 -25.03 16.29
N MET A 269 -27.08 -23.77 15.96
CA MET A 269 -26.79 -22.62 16.82
C MET A 269 -28.07 -21.83 17.08
N SER A 270 -28.29 -21.55 18.36
CA SER A 270 -29.33 -20.72 18.94
C SER A 270 -29.19 -19.24 18.55
N ASP A 271 -30.31 -18.62 18.20
CA ASP A 271 -30.48 -17.20 17.88
C ASP A 271 -30.37 -16.29 19.12
N GLU A 272 -29.61 -15.19 18.99
CA GLU A 272 -29.99 -13.81 19.40
C GLU A 272 -28.85 -12.84 19.01
N PHE A 273 -28.98 -12.12 17.88
CA PHE A 273 -28.08 -11.02 17.54
C PHE A 273 -28.61 -9.72 18.15
N ASP A 274 -27.97 -9.28 19.23
CA ASP A 274 -28.22 -8.01 19.90
C ASP A 274 -27.71 -6.83 19.05
N ASN A 275 -28.53 -5.79 18.91
CA ASN A 275 -28.34 -4.64 18.02
C ASN A 275 -27.40 -3.58 18.66
N LYS A 276 -26.36 -4.02 19.36
CA LYS A 276 -25.51 -3.19 20.22
C LYS A 276 -24.39 -2.53 19.41
N LYS A 277 -24.28 -1.20 19.48
CA LYS A 277 -23.12 -0.46 18.96
C LYS A 277 -21.96 -0.54 19.96
N TYR A 278 -20.82 -1.07 19.54
CA TYR A 278 -19.61 -1.20 20.36
C TYR A 278 -18.76 0.07 20.33
N LEU A 279 -18.02 0.30 21.42
CA LEU A 279 -17.12 1.43 21.57
C LEU A 279 -15.70 0.97 21.89
N VAL A 280 -14.73 1.42 21.09
CA VAL A 280 -13.32 1.02 21.23
C VAL A 280 -12.46 2.25 21.52
N GLY A 281 -11.77 2.27 22.66
CA GLY A 281 -10.79 3.30 22.99
C GLY A 281 -9.41 2.94 22.45
N VAL A 282 -8.73 3.87 21.79
CA VAL A 282 -7.36 3.68 21.26
C VAL A 282 -6.43 4.72 21.87
N CYS A 283 -5.45 4.25 22.64
CA CYS A 283 -4.39 5.06 23.24
C CYS A 283 -3.00 4.60 22.76
N LEU A 284 -2.39 5.36 21.86
CA LEU A 284 -1.04 5.14 21.36
C LEU A 284 -0.01 5.90 22.23
N LYS A 285 1.28 5.72 21.94
CA LYS A 285 2.34 6.29 22.78
C LYS A 285 2.34 7.82 22.82
N ASN A 286 2.14 8.48 21.68
CA ASN A 286 2.07 9.93 21.57
C ASN A 286 1.60 10.38 20.17
N GLN A 287 1.27 11.66 20.01
CA GLN A 287 0.86 12.28 18.73
C GLN A 287 2.02 12.93 17.95
N SER A 288 3.09 13.34 18.62
CA SER A 288 4.21 14.08 17.99
C SER A 288 5.10 13.21 17.09
N ASN A 289 5.16 11.90 17.33
CA ASN A 289 5.96 10.97 16.57
C ASN A 289 5.16 10.39 15.38
N LYS A 290 5.72 10.57 14.18
CA LYS A 290 5.16 10.10 12.90
C LYS A 290 4.92 8.59 12.88
N TYR A 291 5.71 7.78 13.58
CA TYR A 291 5.50 6.33 13.68
C TYR A 291 4.07 6.01 14.14
N TRP A 292 3.68 6.65 15.25
CA TRP A 292 2.39 6.45 15.89
C TRP A 292 1.25 7.10 15.10
N GLU A 293 1.39 8.39 14.78
CA GLU A 293 0.28 9.16 14.21
C GLU A 293 0.05 8.87 12.72
N LYS A 294 1.11 8.63 11.94
CA LYS A 294 1.00 8.47 10.48
C LYS A 294 0.90 7.02 10.01
N TYR A 295 1.48 6.08 10.75
CA TYR A 295 1.51 4.68 10.31
C TYR A 295 0.57 3.82 11.14
N VAL A 296 0.79 3.71 12.46
CA VAL A 296 -0.04 2.84 13.31
C VAL A 296 -1.48 3.33 13.38
N LYS A 297 -1.70 4.61 13.73
CA LYS A 297 -3.05 5.19 13.83
C LYS A 297 -3.80 5.14 12.51
N SER A 298 -3.18 5.56 11.41
CA SER A 298 -3.79 5.48 10.08
C SER A 298 -4.18 4.05 9.72
N SER A 299 -3.32 3.07 10.00
CA SER A 299 -3.64 1.67 9.77
C SER A 299 -4.82 1.17 10.62
N ILE A 300 -4.92 1.59 11.88
CA ILE A 300 -6.08 1.28 12.73
C ILE A 300 -7.33 1.95 12.18
N VAL A 301 -7.25 3.22 11.77
CA VAL A 301 -8.38 3.95 11.17
C VAL A 301 -8.86 3.26 9.90
N ASP A 302 -7.95 2.96 8.98
CA ASP A 302 -8.28 2.32 7.70
C ASP A 302 -8.95 0.95 7.94
N SER A 303 -8.38 0.15 8.85
CA SER A 303 -8.92 -1.18 9.18
C SER A 303 -10.22 -1.10 9.99
N SER A 304 -10.42 -0.05 10.79
CA SER A 304 -11.60 0.08 11.67
C SER A 304 -12.92 0.15 10.91
N SER A 305 -12.88 0.63 9.66
CA SER A 305 -14.03 0.65 8.76
C SER A 305 -14.61 -0.73 8.45
N LEU A 306 -13.83 -1.79 8.68
CA LEU A 306 -14.23 -3.18 8.47
C LEU A 306 -15.02 -3.77 9.65
N VAL A 307 -15.02 -3.09 10.81
CA VAL A 307 -15.70 -3.55 12.03
C VAL A 307 -17.09 -2.92 12.11
N LYS A 308 -18.12 -3.73 11.86
CA LYS A 308 -19.52 -3.28 11.88
C LYS A 308 -19.93 -2.79 13.26
N ASP A 309 -20.86 -1.83 13.27
CA ASP A 309 -21.51 -1.29 14.47
C ASP A 309 -20.55 -0.86 15.58
N THR A 310 -19.33 -0.47 15.21
CA THR A 310 -18.26 -0.14 16.16
C THR A 310 -17.76 1.29 15.94
N LYS A 311 -17.59 2.04 17.03
CA LYS A 311 -17.01 3.38 17.00
C LYS A 311 -15.64 3.36 17.70
N PHE A 312 -14.63 3.87 17.02
CA PHE A 312 -13.29 4.04 17.59
C PHE A 312 -13.08 5.47 18.10
N ILE A 313 -12.57 5.59 19.33
CA ILE A 313 -12.20 6.87 19.97
C ILE A 313 -10.68 6.89 20.11
N PHE A 314 -10.02 7.84 19.45
CA PHE A 314 -8.58 8.01 19.52
C PHE A 314 -8.22 9.13 20.49
N LYS A 315 -7.45 8.79 21.53
CA LYS A 315 -6.86 9.76 22.47
C LYS A 315 -5.47 9.30 22.82
N SER A 316 -4.47 10.16 22.73
CA SER A 316 -3.08 9.81 23.07
C SER A 316 -2.36 11.05 23.61
N PRO A 317 -1.31 10.90 24.43
CA PRO A 317 -0.52 12.04 24.87
C PRO A 317 0.09 12.81 23.70
N PHE A 318 0.42 14.09 23.88
CA PHE A 318 1.10 14.84 22.81
C PHE A 318 2.59 14.46 22.71
N THR A 319 3.25 14.32 23.86
CA THR A 319 4.68 14.01 24.01
C THR A 319 4.92 12.58 24.50
N TYR A 320 6.16 12.12 24.44
CA TYR A 320 6.59 10.82 24.96
C TYR A 320 7.86 10.96 25.82
N PRO A 321 7.98 10.19 26.91
CA PRO A 321 6.91 9.43 27.58
C PRO A 321 6.00 10.34 28.42
N ASP A 322 4.71 10.02 28.52
CA ASP A 322 3.77 10.75 29.39
C ASP A 322 2.77 9.78 30.03
N ILE A 323 3.22 9.14 31.12
CA ILE A 323 2.48 8.09 31.82
C ILE A 323 1.18 8.63 32.41
N SER A 324 1.24 9.79 33.06
CA SER A 324 0.08 10.40 33.71
C SER A 324 -1.00 10.79 32.70
N ALA A 325 -0.63 11.24 31.49
CA ALA A 325 -1.61 11.47 30.44
C ALA A 325 -2.24 10.16 29.94
N GLN A 326 -1.47 9.08 29.77
CA GLN A 326 -2.04 7.77 29.40
C GLN A 326 -3.00 7.25 30.46
N GLU A 327 -2.65 7.36 31.74
CA GLU A 327 -3.51 6.98 32.85
C GLU A 327 -4.84 7.74 32.82
N LYS A 328 -4.79 9.07 32.66
CA LYS A 328 -5.99 9.91 32.54
C LYS A 328 -6.87 9.49 31.35
N ILE A 329 -6.27 9.22 30.19
CA ILE A 329 -6.99 8.77 29.00
C ILE A 329 -7.68 7.43 29.24
N LEU A 330 -7.02 6.49 29.93
CA LEU A 330 -7.61 5.19 30.27
C LEU A 330 -8.80 5.34 31.22
N LEU A 331 -8.71 6.24 32.21
CA LEU A 331 -9.84 6.58 33.08
C LEU A 331 -11.01 7.21 32.30
N GLU A 332 -10.73 8.10 31.35
CA GLU A 332 -11.75 8.66 30.46
C GLU A 332 -12.42 7.59 29.59
N PHE A 333 -11.67 6.58 29.13
CA PHE A 333 -12.25 5.45 28.39
C PHE A 333 -13.17 4.59 29.27
N ILE A 334 -12.80 4.36 30.53
CA ILE A 334 -13.67 3.70 31.51
C ILE A 334 -14.98 4.49 31.67
N GLU A 335 -14.88 5.81 31.87
CA GLU A 335 -16.06 6.70 32.02
C GLU A 335 -16.95 6.72 30.77
N CYS A 336 -16.35 6.61 29.57
CA CYS A 336 -17.08 6.54 28.31
C CYS A 336 -17.77 5.18 28.09
N GLY A 337 -17.53 4.18 28.94
CA GLY A 337 -18.09 2.84 28.80
C GLY A 337 -17.60 2.11 27.55
N VAL A 338 -16.30 2.22 27.22
CA VAL A 338 -15.73 1.46 26.10
C VAL A 338 -15.78 -0.04 26.37
N ASP A 339 -16.06 -0.85 25.35
CA ASP A 339 -16.07 -2.31 25.43
C ASP A 339 -14.65 -2.89 25.29
N VAL A 340 -13.78 -2.21 24.53
CA VAL A 340 -12.39 -2.62 24.26
C VAL A 340 -11.44 -1.43 24.33
N ILE A 341 -10.26 -1.62 24.90
CA ILE A 341 -9.15 -0.66 24.88
C ILE A 341 -7.97 -1.26 24.09
N VAL A 342 -7.51 -0.53 23.08
CA VAL A 342 -6.22 -0.76 22.41
C VAL A 342 -5.20 0.22 22.97
N LEU A 343 -4.12 -0.28 23.59
CA LEU A 343 -3.12 0.53 24.26
C LEU A 343 -1.69 0.20 23.78
N ALA A 344 -0.93 1.21 23.41
CA ALA A 344 0.53 1.13 23.32
C ALA A 344 1.15 1.79 24.57
N PRO A 345 1.53 1.01 25.59
CA PRO A 345 1.96 1.58 26.86
C PRO A 345 3.30 2.29 26.73
N ASN A 346 3.44 3.44 27.40
CA ASN A 346 4.71 4.18 27.46
C ASN A 346 5.74 3.53 28.39
N HIS A 347 5.30 2.63 29.27
CA HIS A 347 6.15 1.91 30.22
C HIS A 347 5.58 0.52 30.50
N PRO A 348 6.41 -0.52 30.67
CA PRO A 348 5.95 -1.88 30.91
C PRO A 348 5.12 -2.03 32.20
N THR A 349 5.50 -1.35 33.28
CA THR A 349 4.89 -1.56 34.62
C THR A 349 4.06 -0.39 35.18
N LYS A 350 4.26 0.85 34.72
CA LYS A 350 3.72 2.05 35.41
C LYS A 350 2.23 2.30 35.19
N LEU A 351 1.57 1.50 34.34
CA LEU A 351 0.13 1.60 34.11
C LEU A 351 -0.65 0.45 34.77
N ASN A 352 0.02 -0.45 35.50
CA ASN A 352 -0.61 -1.68 36.01
C ASN A 352 -1.87 -1.41 36.84
N ASP A 353 -1.83 -0.47 37.79
CA ASP A 353 -2.97 -0.14 38.65
C ASP A 353 -4.24 0.23 37.86
N VAL A 354 -4.11 1.06 36.82
CA VAL A 354 -5.25 1.44 35.98
C VAL A 354 -5.68 0.31 35.04
N LEU A 355 -4.74 -0.52 34.57
CA LEU A 355 -5.05 -1.67 33.72
C LEU A 355 -5.77 -2.78 34.48
N GLU A 356 -5.41 -3.03 35.74
CA GLU A 356 -6.15 -3.93 36.63
C GLU A 356 -7.60 -3.47 36.79
N LYS A 357 -7.83 -2.16 36.95
CA LYS A 357 -9.18 -1.58 36.99
C LYS A 357 -9.93 -1.78 35.67
N VAL A 358 -9.30 -1.55 34.52
CA VAL A 358 -9.89 -1.78 33.18
C VAL A 358 -10.38 -3.22 33.07
N VAL A 359 -9.51 -4.19 33.38
CA VAL A 359 -9.84 -5.62 33.27
C VAL A 359 -10.89 -6.04 34.29
N GLY A 360 -10.83 -5.51 35.52
CA GLY A 360 -11.80 -5.78 36.58
C GLY A 360 -13.23 -5.32 36.26
N LEU A 361 -13.38 -4.33 35.37
CA LEU A 361 -14.68 -3.87 34.84
C LEU A 361 -15.16 -4.68 33.62
N GLY A 362 -14.42 -5.71 33.21
CA GLY A 362 -14.76 -6.56 32.07
C GLY A 362 -14.41 -5.97 30.70
N ILE A 363 -13.77 -4.79 30.66
CA ILE A 363 -13.30 -4.16 29.42
C ILE A 363 -12.17 -5.01 28.84
N LYS A 364 -12.24 -5.36 27.56
CA LYS A 364 -11.18 -6.15 26.91
C LYS A 364 -9.96 -5.27 26.65
N LEU A 365 -8.78 -5.78 26.97
CA LEU A 365 -7.52 -5.05 26.83
C LEU A 365 -6.65 -5.65 25.74
N VAL A 366 -6.30 -4.86 24.74
CA VAL A 366 -5.38 -5.20 23.65
C VAL A 366 -4.14 -4.31 23.77
N ILE A 367 -3.03 -4.89 24.19
CA ILE A 367 -1.72 -4.24 24.31
C ILE A 367 -0.97 -4.40 22.98
N ILE A 368 -0.42 -3.30 22.47
CA ILE A 368 0.35 -3.29 21.22
C ILE A 368 1.76 -2.71 21.41
N ASP A 369 2.72 -3.15 20.60
CA ASP A 369 4.12 -2.72 20.54
C ASP A 369 4.95 -3.06 21.79
N THR A 370 4.68 -2.43 22.93
CA THR A 370 5.38 -2.66 24.19
C THR A 370 4.51 -3.49 25.11
N GLU A 371 5.03 -4.62 25.55
CA GLU A 371 4.30 -5.50 26.45
C GLU A 371 4.26 -4.91 27.87
N VAL A 372 3.18 -5.24 28.60
CA VAL A 372 3.06 -4.89 30.01
C VAL A 372 3.68 -5.98 30.87
N GLU A 373 4.41 -5.59 31.91
CA GLU A 373 5.03 -6.49 32.86
C GLU A 373 4.31 -6.37 34.20
N TYR A 374 4.03 -7.50 34.83
CA TYR A 374 3.34 -7.58 36.11
C TYR A 374 3.89 -8.73 36.94
N GLU A 375 3.71 -8.64 38.25
CA GLU A 375 4.05 -9.74 39.16
C GLU A 375 3.12 -10.92 38.89
N LYS A 376 3.63 -12.15 39.04
CA LYS A 376 2.89 -13.38 38.69
C LYS A 376 1.53 -13.50 39.38
N ASP A 377 1.41 -12.99 40.60
CA ASP A 377 0.16 -13.07 41.38
C ASP A 377 -0.87 -11.99 40.97
N ASN A 378 -0.46 -11.01 40.16
CA ASN A 378 -1.30 -9.93 39.64
C ASN A 378 -1.36 -9.96 38.10
N GLU A 379 -1.76 -11.11 37.52
CA GLU A 379 -1.90 -11.23 36.06
C GLU A 379 -2.95 -10.25 35.52
N ILE A 380 -2.48 -9.29 34.71
CA ILE A 380 -3.35 -8.39 33.96
C ILE A 380 -3.82 -9.13 32.70
N LYS A 381 -5.09 -9.54 32.64
CA LYS A 381 -5.63 -10.26 31.47
C LYS A 381 -5.67 -9.34 30.25
N HIS A 382 -4.87 -9.64 29.24
CA HIS A 382 -4.79 -8.86 28.00
C HIS A 382 -4.42 -9.74 26.81
N TYR A 383 -4.54 -9.16 25.61
CA TYR A 383 -4.01 -9.68 24.36
C TYR A 383 -2.82 -8.83 23.93
N TYR A 384 -1.68 -9.45 23.59
CA TYR A 384 -0.49 -8.74 23.14
C TYR A 384 -0.26 -8.90 21.65
N ILE A 385 0.08 -7.79 20.98
CA ILE A 385 0.50 -7.75 19.57
C ILE A 385 1.80 -6.95 19.46
N GLY A 386 2.86 -7.55 18.94
CA GLY A 386 4.12 -6.84 18.77
C GLY A 386 5.05 -7.49 17.76
N SER A 387 6.18 -6.84 17.54
CA SER A 387 7.22 -7.33 16.65
C SER A 387 8.24 -8.21 17.38
N ASP A 388 8.89 -9.11 16.65
CA ASP A 388 10.04 -9.85 17.17
C ASP A 388 11.29 -8.95 17.23
N ASN A 389 11.45 -8.29 18.37
CA ASN A 389 12.58 -7.37 18.63
C ASN A 389 13.93 -8.10 18.74
N TYR A 390 13.93 -9.36 19.21
CA TYR A 390 15.14 -10.18 19.28
C TYR A 390 15.61 -10.56 17.87
N LEU A 391 14.69 -10.95 16.99
CA LEU A 391 14.97 -11.18 15.58
C LEU A 391 15.53 -9.92 14.91
N GLY A 392 14.98 -8.74 15.19
CA GLY A 392 15.51 -7.47 14.66
C GLY A 392 16.98 -7.22 15.04
N GLY A 393 17.34 -7.48 16.30
CA GLY A 393 18.73 -7.44 16.76
C GLY A 393 19.60 -8.48 16.05
N THR A 394 19.08 -9.70 15.88
CA THR A 394 19.75 -10.81 15.21
C THR A 394 20.08 -10.50 13.75
N LEU A 395 19.11 -10.00 12.98
CA LEU A 395 19.28 -9.61 11.58
C LEU A 395 20.32 -8.48 11.44
N THR A 396 20.33 -7.54 12.39
CA THR A 396 21.31 -6.45 12.41
C THR A 396 22.73 -6.98 12.68
N ALA A 397 22.89 -7.90 13.63
CA ALA A 397 24.17 -8.54 13.88
C ALA A 397 24.67 -9.33 12.66
N GLN A 398 23.80 -10.11 12.01
CA GLN A 398 24.14 -10.85 10.79
C GLN A 398 24.60 -9.91 9.66
N LYS A 399 23.92 -8.78 9.46
CA LYS A 399 24.35 -7.76 8.49
C LYS A 399 25.75 -7.25 8.78
N LEU A 400 26.07 -6.96 10.04
CA LEU A 400 27.40 -6.47 10.44
C LEU A 400 28.47 -7.57 10.37
N ASN A 401 28.17 -8.81 10.76
CA ASN A 401 29.12 -9.92 10.67
C ASN A 401 29.57 -10.17 9.22
N ASN A 402 28.69 -9.92 8.24
CA ASN A 402 29.00 -10.09 6.82
C ASN A 402 29.96 -9.03 6.25
N ILE A 403 30.15 -7.90 6.93
CA ILE A 403 30.96 -6.79 6.44
C ILE A 403 32.16 -6.44 7.34
N LEU A 404 32.14 -6.88 8.60
CA LEU A 404 33.17 -6.59 9.59
C LEU A 404 34.16 -7.75 9.75
N GLY A 405 35.39 -7.43 10.13
CA GLY A 405 36.41 -8.42 10.46
C GLY A 405 36.31 -8.90 11.92
N LYS A 406 36.99 -10.01 12.26
CA LYS A 406 36.91 -10.70 13.57
C LYS A 406 37.52 -9.96 14.78
N THR A 407 37.93 -8.70 14.63
CA THR A 407 38.44 -7.84 15.70
C THR A 407 37.77 -6.47 15.71
N SER A 408 36.55 -6.38 15.18
CA SER A 408 35.78 -5.14 15.08
C SER A 408 35.05 -4.82 16.37
N ASN A 409 35.03 -3.54 16.77
CA ASN A 409 34.21 -3.08 17.89
C ASN A 409 32.98 -2.34 17.37
N VAL A 410 31.81 -2.67 17.89
CA VAL A 410 30.56 -1.99 17.55
C VAL A 410 30.09 -1.18 18.74
N LEU A 411 29.71 0.08 18.50
CA LEU A 411 28.96 0.88 19.45
C LEU A 411 27.47 0.66 19.24
N VAL A 412 26.76 0.21 20.27
CA VAL A 412 25.30 0.14 20.30
C VAL A 412 24.75 1.35 21.03
N VAL A 413 23.86 2.10 20.38
CA VAL A 413 23.12 3.22 20.92
C VAL A 413 21.70 2.74 21.25
N GLU A 414 21.50 2.41 22.52
CA GLU A 414 20.28 1.82 23.06
C GLU A 414 19.26 2.91 23.45
N GLY A 415 17.97 2.59 23.31
CA GLY A 415 16.86 3.37 23.89
C GLY A 415 16.81 3.24 25.41
N GLN A 416 15.62 3.03 25.96
CA GLN A 416 15.48 2.63 27.38
C GLN A 416 16.05 1.23 27.56
N SER A 417 16.77 0.95 28.64
CA SER A 417 17.39 -0.37 28.86
C SER A 417 16.39 -1.45 29.34
N GLU A 418 15.13 -1.33 28.93
CA GLU A 418 14.00 -2.20 29.30
C GLU A 418 13.10 -2.45 28.08
N GLY A 419 12.25 -3.47 28.16
CA GLY A 419 11.28 -3.84 27.12
C GLY A 419 11.93 -4.11 25.75
N ASN A 420 11.30 -3.61 24.69
CA ASN A 420 11.66 -3.88 23.30
C ASN A 420 13.15 -3.63 22.97
N PHE A 421 13.77 -2.63 23.60
CA PHE A 421 15.15 -2.21 23.33
C PHE A 421 16.14 -3.19 23.93
N HIS A 422 15.84 -3.68 25.13
CA HIS A 422 16.61 -4.74 25.75
C HIS A 422 16.67 -5.98 24.84
N ASP A 423 15.53 -6.39 24.27
CA ASP A 423 15.47 -7.53 23.35
C ASP A 423 16.24 -7.29 22.04
N ARG A 424 16.18 -6.07 21.47
CA ARG A 424 16.99 -5.67 20.31
C ARG A 424 18.48 -5.81 20.61
N VAL A 425 18.94 -5.26 21.73
CA VAL A 425 20.36 -5.30 22.13
C VAL A 425 20.78 -6.71 22.47
N LYS A 426 19.93 -7.51 23.13
CA LYS A 426 20.18 -8.92 23.44
C LYS A 426 20.32 -9.75 22.17
N GLY A 427 19.37 -9.62 21.23
CA GLY A 427 19.41 -10.28 19.93
C GLY A 427 20.67 -9.94 19.15
N PHE A 428 21.07 -8.66 19.18
CA PHE A 428 22.32 -8.23 18.57
C PHE A 428 23.54 -8.86 19.25
N LYS A 429 23.69 -8.70 20.57
CA LYS A 429 24.86 -9.18 21.32
C LYS A 429 25.07 -10.69 21.24
N VAL A 430 24.00 -11.47 21.30
CA VAL A 430 24.08 -12.94 21.25
C VAL A 430 24.56 -13.42 19.86
N ASN A 431 24.23 -12.68 18.80
CA ASN A 431 24.48 -13.08 17.42
C ASN A 431 25.63 -12.33 16.74
N PHE A 432 26.26 -11.36 17.43
CA PHE A 432 27.43 -10.64 16.92
C PHE A 432 28.70 -11.42 17.22
N ASP A 433 29.49 -11.73 16.19
CA ASP A 433 30.62 -12.67 16.28
C ASP A 433 31.97 -12.10 15.78
N CYS A 434 32.02 -10.77 15.58
CA CYS A 434 33.16 -10.07 15.00
C CYS A 434 34.01 -9.29 16.01
N GLY A 435 33.63 -9.24 17.29
CA GLY A 435 34.45 -8.61 18.34
C GLY A 435 33.62 -8.05 19.49
N ASN A 436 34.01 -6.88 20.02
CA ASN A 436 33.39 -6.33 21.22
C ASN A 436 32.18 -5.45 20.91
N VAL A 437 31.24 -5.40 21.87
CA VAL A 437 30.05 -4.55 21.82
C VAL A 437 30.07 -3.60 23.02
N ASP A 438 30.28 -2.32 22.76
CA ASP A 438 30.07 -1.25 23.75
C ASP A 438 28.61 -0.76 23.65
N VAL A 439 27.96 -0.47 24.77
CA VAL A 439 26.56 0.02 24.78
C VAL A 439 26.46 1.35 25.52
N ILE A 440 25.76 2.31 24.91
CA ILE A 440 25.35 3.55 25.57
C ILE A 440 23.82 3.68 25.52
N CYS A 441 23.20 3.94 26.67
CA CYS A 441 21.76 4.21 26.77
C CYS A 441 21.48 5.69 26.53
N CYS A 442 20.55 5.99 25.63
CA CYS A 442 20.20 7.34 25.18
C CYS A 442 18.70 7.67 25.33
N ASP A 443 17.91 6.75 25.88
CA ASP A 443 16.50 6.98 26.24
C ASP A 443 15.69 7.60 25.08
N PHE A 444 15.94 7.11 23.85
CA PHE A 444 15.29 7.55 22.60
C PHE A 444 15.51 9.00 22.17
N GLN A 445 16.26 9.79 22.93
CA GLN A 445 16.41 11.21 22.67
C GLN A 445 17.52 11.47 21.66
N GLN A 446 17.18 12.06 20.52
CA GLN A 446 18.13 12.43 19.47
C GLN A 446 19.29 13.30 20.01
N SER A 447 18.98 14.30 20.84
CA SER A 447 19.98 15.21 21.40
C SER A 447 20.93 14.51 22.39
N VAL A 448 20.43 13.51 23.14
CA VAL A 448 21.24 12.68 24.05
C VAL A 448 22.08 11.69 23.26
N ALA A 449 21.51 11.07 22.22
CA ALA A 449 22.24 10.21 21.29
C ALA A 449 23.41 10.96 20.65
N TYR A 450 23.20 12.18 20.15
CA TYR A 450 24.26 13.04 19.64
C TYR A 450 25.34 13.30 20.70
N LYS A 451 24.99 13.84 21.88
CA LYS A 451 25.96 14.20 22.92
C LYS A 451 26.76 12.99 23.44
N LYS A 452 26.10 11.87 23.72
CA LYS A 452 26.77 10.67 24.26
C LYS A 452 27.60 9.96 23.20
N THR A 453 27.12 9.87 21.96
CA THR A 453 27.90 9.30 20.84
C THR A 453 29.14 10.15 20.57
N LEU A 454 29.01 11.48 20.49
CA LEU A 454 30.13 12.40 20.30
C LEU A 454 31.18 12.26 21.41
N LYS A 455 30.73 12.20 22.68
CA LYS A 455 31.63 11.99 23.83
C LYS A 455 32.36 10.65 23.72
N PHE A 456 31.64 9.57 23.45
CA PHE A 456 32.22 8.24 23.30
C PHE A 456 33.26 8.20 22.17
N LEU A 457 32.92 8.77 21.01
CA LEU A 457 33.80 8.76 19.84
C LEU A 457 35.02 9.66 20.02
N LYS A 458 34.98 10.72 20.84
CA LYS A 458 36.18 11.51 21.15
C LYS A 458 37.25 10.68 21.86
N ASP A 459 36.85 9.75 22.71
CA ASP A 459 37.78 8.88 23.47
C ASP A 459 38.20 7.64 22.67
N LYS A 460 37.30 7.12 21.82
CA LYS A 460 37.43 5.80 21.18
C LYS A 460 37.41 5.82 19.65
N LYS A 461 37.56 6.98 18.98
CA LYS A 461 37.35 7.16 17.53
C LYS A 461 37.97 6.05 16.66
N ASN A 462 39.23 5.71 16.91
CA ASN A 462 40.00 4.77 16.09
C ASN A 462 39.70 3.29 16.38
N SER A 463 38.82 3.00 17.35
CA SER A 463 38.47 1.64 17.75
C SER A 463 37.08 1.20 17.29
N VAL A 464 36.21 2.13 16.90
CA VAL A 464 34.83 1.83 16.47
C VAL A 464 34.81 1.47 14.99
N SER A 465 34.33 0.26 14.68
CA SER A 465 34.21 -0.25 13.31
C SER A 465 32.81 -0.07 12.72
N ALA A 466 31.75 -0.01 13.54
CA ALA A 466 30.38 0.27 13.13
C ALA A 466 29.55 0.78 14.31
N ILE A 467 28.38 1.36 14.02
CA ILE A 467 27.41 1.78 15.02
C ILE A 467 26.05 1.14 14.74
N TYR A 468 25.43 0.55 15.76
CA TYR A 468 24.04 0.11 15.72
C TYR A 468 23.19 1.00 16.62
N SER A 469 22.23 1.73 16.05
CA SER A 469 21.26 2.53 16.79
C SER A 469 19.90 1.83 16.80
N THR A 470 19.34 1.66 17.98
CA THR A 470 18.12 0.86 18.19
C THR A 470 16.81 1.63 17.90
N SER A 471 16.88 2.87 17.39
CA SER A 471 15.74 3.60 16.82
C SER A 471 16.19 4.67 15.83
N ASP A 472 15.33 4.99 14.86
CA ASP A 472 15.61 5.98 13.81
C ASP A 472 15.88 7.39 14.38
N ASN A 473 15.17 7.79 15.44
CA ASN A 473 15.35 9.11 16.05
C ASN A 473 16.76 9.28 16.66
N MET A 474 17.27 8.24 17.32
CA MET A 474 18.63 8.26 17.86
C MET A 474 19.67 8.19 16.75
N THR A 475 19.36 7.48 15.65
CA THR A 475 20.26 7.38 14.50
C THR A 475 20.57 8.73 13.88
N LEU A 476 19.60 9.65 13.82
CA LEU A 476 19.86 11.03 13.36
C LEU A 476 20.87 11.76 14.25
N GLY A 477 20.81 11.55 15.57
CA GLY A 477 21.80 12.09 16.51
C GLY A 477 23.18 11.45 16.37
N VAL A 478 23.23 10.14 16.10
CA VAL A 478 24.47 9.40 15.78
C VAL A 478 25.13 9.96 14.53
N LEU A 479 24.37 10.15 13.43
CA LEU A 479 24.90 10.70 12.19
C LEU A 479 25.45 12.12 12.39
N GLN A 480 24.76 12.96 13.17
CA GLN A 480 25.26 14.30 13.50
C GLN A 480 26.61 14.24 14.25
N ALA A 481 26.78 13.28 15.16
CA ALA A 481 28.05 13.12 15.89
C ALA A 481 29.19 12.61 14.99
N LEU A 482 28.88 11.70 14.06
CA LEU A 482 29.83 11.21 13.06
C LEU A 482 30.28 12.31 12.10
N ASP A 483 29.34 13.11 11.61
CA ASP A 483 29.60 14.24 10.71
C ASP A 483 30.52 15.28 11.38
N GLU A 484 30.28 15.61 12.66
CA GLU A 484 31.08 16.60 13.40
C GLU A 484 32.56 16.23 13.52
N ILE A 485 32.86 14.94 13.74
CA ILE A 485 34.23 14.48 13.90
C ILE A 485 34.83 13.98 12.59
N GLY A 486 34.08 14.00 11.48
CA GLY A 486 34.47 13.45 10.18
C GLY A 486 34.82 11.97 10.26
N LEU A 487 34.02 11.15 10.95
CA LEU A 487 34.17 9.70 10.99
C LEU A 487 33.14 9.05 10.07
N CYS A 488 33.58 8.19 9.16
CA CYS A 488 32.71 7.40 8.30
C CYS A 488 32.84 5.92 8.71
N VAL A 489 31.80 5.38 9.32
CA VAL A 489 31.67 3.96 9.67
C VAL A 489 30.27 3.48 9.30
N PRO A 490 30.08 2.18 8.99
CA PRO A 490 28.75 1.63 8.77
C PRO A 490 27.81 1.91 9.96
N VAL A 491 26.59 2.36 9.65
CA VAL A 491 25.54 2.61 10.64
C VAL A 491 24.32 1.75 10.32
N CYS A 492 23.83 1.00 11.30
CA CYS A 492 22.55 0.29 11.25
C CYS A 492 21.51 1.00 12.14
N SER A 493 20.27 1.11 11.67
CA SER A 493 19.14 1.76 12.37
C SER A 493 18.02 0.77 12.70
N TYR A 494 16.91 1.28 13.24
CA TYR A 494 15.70 0.51 13.54
C TYR A 494 14.45 1.40 13.35
N ASP A 495 13.37 0.84 12.79
CA ASP A 495 12.05 1.41 12.44
C ASP A 495 11.84 1.68 10.93
N ALA A 496 12.93 1.83 10.16
CA ALA A 496 12.92 2.03 8.70
C ALA A 496 11.90 3.09 8.22
N THR A 497 11.82 4.23 8.92
CA THR A 497 11.02 5.39 8.52
C THR A 497 11.42 5.88 7.13
N LYS A 498 10.53 6.67 6.50
CA LYS A 498 10.81 7.24 5.16
C LYS A 498 12.13 8.01 5.13
N GLU A 499 12.47 8.71 6.20
CA GLU A 499 13.72 9.47 6.33
C GLU A 499 14.93 8.54 6.33
N VAL A 500 14.92 7.50 7.17
CA VAL A 500 16.02 6.54 7.22
C VAL A 500 16.15 5.73 5.93
N ARG A 501 15.05 5.41 5.24
CA ARG A 501 15.11 4.78 3.90
C ARG A 501 15.79 5.67 2.85
N MET A 502 15.67 7.00 2.95
CA MET A 502 16.43 7.90 2.09
C MET A 502 17.91 7.92 2.46
N LEU A 503 18.23 7.83 3.76
CA LEU A 503 19.61 7.72 4.24
C LEU A 503 20.28 6.42 3.79
N ILE A 504 19.55 5.31 3.77
CA ILE A 504 19.99 4.04 3.17
C ILE A 504 20.27 4.20 1.68
N LYS A 505 19.33 4.76 0.92
CA LYS A 505 19.52 5.02 -0.53
C LYS A 505 20.70 5.92 -0.86
N SER A 506 21.06 6.84 0.04
CA SER A 506 22.22 7.72 -0.12
C SER A 506 23.54 7.11 0.38
N GLY A 507 23.50 5.91 0.96
CA GLY A 507 24.66 5.23 1.53
C GLY A 507 25.14 5.78 2.88
N LYS A 508 24.39 6.70 3.52
CA LYS A 508 24.73 7.24 4.85
C LYS A 508 24.48 6.25 5.99
N ILE A 509 23.53 5.35 5.80
CA ILE A 509 23.20 4.23 6.70
C ILE A 509 23.23 2.97 5.82
N ILE A 510 23.65 1.84 6.36
CA ILE A 510 23.79 0.60 5.59
C ILE A 510 22.61 -0.37 5.74
N SER A 511 21.79 -0.21 6.78
CA SER A 511 20.53 -0.93 6.95
C SER A 511 19.65 -0.34 8.06
N SER A 512 18.37 -0.72 8.07
CA SER A 512 17.44 -0.50 9.17
C SER A 512 16.46 -1.67 9.28
N ILE A 513 15.94 -1.95 10.47
CA ILE A 513 14.88 -2.94 10.67
C ILE A 513 13.50 -2.29 10.46
N ASP A 514 12.67 -2.84 9.58
CA ASP A 514 11.26 -2.44 9.43
C ASP A 514 10.38 -3.11 10.48
N ASN A 515 9.83 -2.31 11.38
CA ASN A 515 8.96 -2.76 12.47
C ASN A 515 7.49 -2.97 12.03
N LYS A 516 7.20 -2.86 10.73
CA LYS A 516 5.89 -3.09 10.09
C LYS A 516 4.70 -2.43 10.82
N PRO A 517 4.69 -1.09 11.02
CA PRO A 517 3.64 -0.39 11.76
C PRO A 517 2.23 -0.53 11.18
N VAL A 518 2.12 -0.78 9.87
CA VAL A 518 0.82 -1.06 9.20
C VAL A 518 0.31 -2.44 9.61
N VAL A 519 1.18 -3.45 9.70
CA VAL A 519 0.79 -4.78 10.18
C VAL A 519 0.34 -4.72 11.64
N LEU A 520 1.04 -3.95 12.48
CA LEU A 520 0.64 -3.75 13.87
C LEU A 520 -0.79 -3.19 13.99
N GLY A 521 -1.09 -2.15 13.22
CA GLY A 521 -2.40 -1.49 13.26
C GLY A 521 -3.53 -2.37 12.72
N SER A 522 -3.30 -3.11 11.63
CA SER A 522 -4.31 -4.02 11.08
C SER A 522 -4.59 -5.21 12.01
N LEU A 523 -3.54 -5.83 12.57
CA LEU A 523 -3.68 -6.92 13.54
C LEU A 523 -4.43 -6.46 14.80
N ALA A 524 -4.20 -5.23 15.28
CA ALA A 524 -4.94 -4.68 16.40
C ALA A 524 -6.44 -4.65 16.14
N VAL A 525 -6.86 -4.21 14.94
CA VAL A 525 -8.29 -4.19 14.56
C VAL A 525 -8.86 -5.58 14.33
N ASP A 526 -8.09 -6.50 13.76
CA ASP A 526 -8.50 -7.91 13.61
C ASP A 526 -8.77 -8.56 14.98
N VAL A 527 -7.86 -8.36 15.95
CA VAL A 527 -8.05 -8.84 17.33
C VAL A 527 -9.29 -8.20 17.94
N VAL A 528 -9.45 -6.87 17.86
CA VAL A 528 -10.66 -6.17 18.36
C VAL A 528 -11.93 -6.76 17.75
N SER A 529 -11.97 -6.93 16.44
CA SER A 529 -13.12 -7.48 15.72
C SER A 529 -13.50 -8.87 16.22
N LYS A 530 -12.51 -9.78 16.35
CA LYS A 530 -12.72 -11.14 16.88
C LYS A 530 -13.22 -11.14 18.31
N LEU A 531 -12.70 -10.25 19.16
CA LEU A 531 -13.15 -10.11 20.55
C LEU A 531 -14.60 -9.64 20.65
N LEU A 532 -15.02 -8.70 19.81
CA LEU A 532 -16.39 -8.17 19.80
C LEU A 532 -17.43 -9.20 19.38
N ILE A 533 -17.07 -10.13 18.48
CA ILE A 533 -17.97 -11.21 18.03
C ILE A 533 -17.78 -12.53 18.79
N GLY A 534 -17.03 -12.51 19.90
CA GLY A 534 -16.86 -13.68 20.77
C GLY A 534 -16.03 -14.82 20.19
N LYS A 535 -15.21 -14.57 19.16
CA LYS A 535 -14.28 -15.58 18.62
C LYS A 535 -13.06 -15.74 19.52
N GLU A 536 -12.48 -16.94 19.50
CA GLU A 536 -11.20 -17.18 20.16
C GLU A 536 -10.07 -16.38 19.49
N VAL A 537 -9.20 -15.82 20.32
CA VAL A 537 -8.03 -15.04 19.91
C VAL A 537 -6.82 -15.49 20.70
N SER A 538 -5.67 -15.62 20.03
CA SER A 538 -4.40 -15.90 20.73
C SER A 538 -4.08 -14.76 21.69
N LYS A 539 -3.75 -15.09 22.95
CA LYS A 539 -3.27 -14.11 23.94
C LYS A 539 -2.00 -13.38 23.48
N ARG A 540 -1.19 -14.00 22.62
CA ARG A 540 0.07 -13.43 22.11
C ARG A 540 0.17 -13.57 20.60
N THR A 541 0.41 -12.46 19.93
CA THR A 541 0.65 -12.39 18.48
C THR A 541 1.97 -11.66 18.26
N VAL A 542 2.99 -12.37 17.77
CA VAL A 542 4.29 -11.78 17.42
C VAL A 542 4.47 -11.90 15.91
N TYR A 543 4.83 -10.81 15.24
CA TYR A 543 5.11 -10.80 13.80
C TYR A 543 6.58 -10.54 13.50
N ASP A 544 7.05 -11.13 12.41
CA ASP A 544 8.43 -11.01 11.96
C ASP A 544 8.73 -9.60 11.43
N VAL A 545 9.94 -9.13 11.75
CA VAL A 545 10.53 -7.90 11.23
C VAL A 545 11.41 -8.20 10.01
N GLU A 546 11.70 -7.17 9.21
CA GLU A 546 12.52 -7.29 8.01
C GLU A 546 13.70 -6.34 8.03
N LEU A 547 14.85 -6.80 7.51
CA LEU A 547 15.99 -5.93 7.26
C LEU A 547 15.76 -5.17 5.94
N VAL A 548 16.00 -3.86 5.97
CA VAL A 548 15.99 -2.96 4.80
C VAL A 548 17.40 -2.43 4.63
N ASP A 549 18.03 -2.66 3.48
CA ASP A 549 19.43 -2.28 3.21
C ASP A 549 19.66 -1.72 1.80
#